data_AF-A0A4Q3BV62-F1
#
_entry.id   AF-A0A4Q3BV62-F1
#
_cell.length_a   1.000
_cell.length_b   1.000
_cell.length_c   1.000
_cell.angle_alpha   90.00
_cell.angle_beta   90.00
_cell.angle_gamma   90.00
#
_symmetry.space_group_name_H-M   'P 1'
#
loop_
_entity.id
_entity.type
_entity.pdbx_description
1 polymer ?
#
loop_
_entity_poly.entity_id
_entity_poly.type
_entity_poly.pdbx_seq_one_letter_code
_entity_poly.pdbx_strand_id
1 'polypeptide(L)'
;MSYSKCPKCEGSSFEIKENSPRHSNFKLLFVQCSSCGTVVGTMDYYNIGARLSEIEKKIDNINYSSNSVTSNLSVVNENISRLFNYVKSKLEK
;
A
#
# COMPACT_ATOMS: atom_id res chain seq x y z
N MET A 1 -25.48 23.08 -21.41
CA MET A 1 -24.46 22.56 -20.47
C MET A 1 -24.34 23.51 -19.30
N SER A 2 -24.43 23.01 -18.07
CA SER A 2 -24.12 23.78 -16.86
C SER A 2 -22.63 23.64 -16.56
N TYR A 3 -21.95 24.75 -16.33
CA TYR A 3 -20.57 24.76 -15.87
C TYR A 3 -20.55 24.99 -14.36
N SER A 4 -19.73 24.23 -13.62
CA SER A 4 -19.53 24.46 -12.20
C SER A 4 -19.04 25.89 -11.96
N LYS A 5 -19.67 26.59 -11.02
CA LYS A 5 -19.33 27.96 -10.64
C LYS A 5 -18.78 27.99 -9.22
N CYS A 6 -17.80 28.86 -9.00
CA CYS A 6 -17.31 29.16 -7.67
C CYS A 6 -18.42 29.84 -6.85
N PRO A 7 -18.74 29.37 -5.63
CA PRO A 7 -19.80 29.96 -4.81
C PRO A 7 -19.47 31.35 -4.27
N LYS A 8 -18.21 31.80 -4.38
CA LYS A 8 -17.76 33.11 -3.87
C LYS A 8 -17.67 34.18 -4.95
N CYS A 9 -17.11 33.86 -6.12
CA CYS A 9 -16.84 34.85 -7.17
C CYS A 9 -17.46 34.51 -8.53
N GLU A 10 -18.29 33.45 -8.59
CA GLU A 10 -18.98 32.95 -9.78
C GLU A 10 -18.08 32.52 -10.97
N GLY A 11 -16.75 32.58 -10.81
CA GLY A 11 -15.79 32.09 -11.80
C GLY A 11 -15.89 30.58 -12.00
N SER A 12 -15.47 30.10 -13.16
CA SER A 12 -15.57 28.68 -13.56
C SER A 12 -14.23 27.97 -13.69
N SER A 13 -13.12 28.63 -13.35
CA SER A 13 -11.78 28.05 -13.35
C SER A 13 -11.40 27.52 -11.98
N PHE A 14 -10.93 26.27 -11.95
CA PHE A 14 -10.52 25.56 -10.74
C PHE A 14 -9.14 24.95 -10.92
N GLU A 15 -8.40 24.86 -9.82
CA GLU A 15 -7.07 24.28 -9.73
C GLU A 15 -6.99 23.28 -8.57
N ILE A 16 -6.00 22.40 -8.64
CA ILE A 16 -5.60 21.53 -7.53
C ILE A 16 -4.38 22.16 -6.88
N LYS A 17 -4.45 22.41 -5.56
CA LYS A 17 -3.34 23.00 -4.81
C LYS A 17 -3.03 22.21 -3.55
N GLU A 18 -1.75 21.88 -3.35
CA GLU A 18 -1.28 21.27 -2.12
C GLU A 18 -1.45 22.22 -0.93
N ASN A 19 -1.96 21.70 0.18
CA ASN A 19 -2.12 22.42 1.41
C ASN A 19 -1.77 21.54 2.62
N SER A 20 -1.35 22.18 3.72
CA SER A 20 -1.06 21.55 5.01
C SER A 20 -1.99 22.15 6.06
N PRO A 21 -3.24 21.63 6.19
CA PRO A 21 -4.22 22.17 7.13
C PRO A 21 -3.68 22.13 8.56
N ARG A 22 -4.03 23.17 9.35
CA ARG A 22 -3.61 23.25 10.75
C ARG A 22 -4.17 22.05 11.53
N HIS A 23 -3.33 21.44 12.36
CA HIS A 23 -3.64 20.23 13.14
C HIS A 23 -3.91 18.97 12.30
N SER A 24 -3.56 18.98 11.00
CA SER A 24 -3.51 17.76 10.20
C SER A 24 -2.11 17.15 10.24
N ASN A 25 -2.02 15.83 10.39
CA ASN A 25 -0.77 15.09 10.23
C ASN A 25 -0.42 14.83 8.76
N PHE A 26 -1.35 15.11 7.84
CA PHE A 26 -1.21 14.82 6.42
C PHE A 26 -1.45 16.06 5.57
N LYS A 27 -0.69 16.15 4.48
CA LYS A 27 -0.97 17.08 3.39
C LYS A 27 -2.26 16.67 2.69
N LEU A 28 -3.00 17.65 2.20
CA LEU A 28 -4.19 17.45 1.36
C LEU A 28 -4.04 18.24 0.06
N LEU A 29 -4.72 17.80 -0.97
CA LEU A 29 -4.89 18.55 -2.20
C LEU A 29 -6.26 19.24 -2.15
N PHE A 30 -6.30 20.55 -2.31
CA PHE A 30 -7.54 21.30 -2.39
C PHE A 30 -7.95 21.49 -3.84
N VAL A 31 -9.20 21.18 -4.16
CA VAL A 31 -9.83 21.67 -5.38
C VAL A 31 -10.38 23.05 -5.06
N GLN A 32 -9.80 24.09 -5.65
CA GLN A 32 -10.11 25.47 -5.32
C GLN A 32 -10.29 26.33 -6.57
N CYS A 33 -11.05 27.42 -6.45
CA CYS A 33 -11.19 28.37 -7.55
C CYS A 33 -9.87 29.11 -7.80
N SER A 34 -9.39 29.06 -9.03
CA SER A 34 -8.11 29.68 -9.42
C SER A 34 -8.13 31.22 -9.32
N SER A 35 -9.32 31.83 -9.35
CA SER A 35 -9.49 33.28 -9.29
C SER A 35 -9.50 33.85 -7.87
N CYS A 36 -10.14 33.15 -6.92
CA CYS A 36 -10.37 33.69 -5.56
C CYS A 36 -9.93 32.77 -4.42
N GLY A 37 -9.38 31.58 -4.73
CA GLY A 37 -8.88 30.61 -3.74
C GLY A 37 -9.97 29.91 -2.92
N THR A 38 -11.25 30.06 -3.26
CA THR A 38 -12.32 29.37 -2.54
C THR A 38 -12.21 27.86 -2.75
N VAL A 39 -12.00 27.13 -1.67
CA VAL A 39 -11.95 25.67 -1.66
C VAL A 39 -13.36 25.11 -1.83
N VAL A 40 -13.54 24.22 -2.79
CA VAL A 40 -14.82 23.55 -3.09
C VAL A 40 -14.75 22.04 -2.87
N GLY A 41 -13.55 21.51 -2.64
CA GLY A 41 -13.34 20.10 -2.33
C GLY A 41 -11.92 19.82 -1.87
N THR A 42 -11.73 18.61 -1.34
CA THR A 42 -10.42 18.11 -0.89
C THR A 42 -10.19 16.71 -1.43
N MET A 43 -8.93 16.41 -1.73
CA MET A 43 -8.46 15.10 -2.19
C MET A 43 -7.26 14.68 -1.34
N ASP A 44 -7.03 13.38 -1.25
CA ASP A 44 -5.84 12.84 -0.60
C ASP A 44 -4.58 13.25 -1.37
N TYR A 45 -3.52 13.58 -0.63
CA TYR A 45 -2.24 13.96 -1.22
C TYR A 45 -1.54 12.81 -1.94
N TYR A 46 -1.68 11.59 -1.41
CA TYR A 46 -1.25 10.38 -2.09
C TYR A 46 -2.43 9.74 -2.80
N ASN A 47 -2.19 9.22 -4.01
CA ASN A 47 -3.14 8.33 -4.64
C ASN A 47 -3.21 7.03 -3.81
N ILE A 48 -4.18 6.95 -2.91
CA ILE A 48 -4.37 5.83 -1.99
C ILE A 48 -4.52 4.53 -2.77
N GLY A 49 -5.24 4.54 -3.90
CA GLY A 49 -5.40 3.37 -4.77
C GLY A 49 -4.07 2.83 -5.29
N ALA A 50 -3.18 3.71 -5.76
CA ALA A 50 -1.84 3.30 -6.19
C ALA A 50 -1.00 2.70 -5.05
N ARG A 51 -1.10 3.28 -3.84
CA ARG A 51 -0.43 2.74 -2.65
C ARG A 51 -0.99 1.39 -2.21
N LEU A 52 -2.31 1.17 -2.32
CA LEU A 52 -2.93 -0.11 -2.03
C LEU A 52 -2.41 -1.20 -2.97
N SER A 53 -2.33 -0.94 -4.28
CA SER A 53 -1.78 -1.90 -5.23
C SER A 53 -0.29 -2.19 -5.00
N GLU A 54 0.50 -1.22 -4.51
CA GLU A 54 1.88 -1.47 -4.09
C GLU A 54 1.95 -2.39 -2.85
N ILE A 55 1.03 -2.21 -1.90
CA ILE A 55 0.93 -3.05 -0.70
C ILE A 55 0.53 -4.48 -1.09
N GLU A 56 -0.46 -4.67 -1.96
CA GLU A 56 -0.89 -5.98 -2.46
C GLU A 56 0.29 -6.74 -3.07
N LYS A 57 1.05 -6.10 -3.98
CA LYS A 57 2.25 -6.70 -4.58
C LYS A 57 3.29 -7.13 -3.55
N LYS A 58 3.50 -6.32 -2.50
CA LYS A 58 4.44 -6.66 -1.43
C LYS A 58 3.95 -7.87 -0.63
N ILE A 59 2.65 -7.98 -0.37
CA ILE A 59 2.04 -9.13 0.31
C ILE A 59 2.23 -10.40 -0.53
N ASP A 60 1.98 -10.34 -1.83
CA ASP A 60 2.16 -11.49 -2.74
C ASP A 60 3.62 -11.99 -2.74
N ASN A 61 4.58 -11.07 -2.79
CA ASN A 61 6.00 -11.40 -2.74
C ASN A 61 6.40 -12.06 -1.40
N ILE A 62 5.85 -11.58 -0.28
CA ILE A 62 6.07 -12.16 1.04
C ILE A 62 5.48 -13.58 1.11
N ASN A 63 4.28 -13.78 0.57
CA ASN A 63 3.62 -15.09 0.53
C ASN A 63 4.42 -16.09 -0.31
N TYR A 64 4.89 -15.66 -1.49
CA TYR A 64 5.74 -16.50 -2.33
C TYR A 64 7.01 -16.93 -1.60
N SER A 65 7.72 -15.97 -0.99
CA SER A 65 8.96 -16.23 -0.27
C SER A 65 8.74 -17.16 0.93
N SER A 66 7.64 -16.97 1.67
CA SER A 66 7.27 -17.82 2.82
C SER A 66 6.95 -19.26 2.40
N ASN A 67 6.27 -19.42 1.26
CA ASN A 67 5.98 -20.74 0.71
C ASN A 67 7.26 -21.48 0.32
N SER A 68 8.20 -20.81 -0.35
CA SER A 68 9.50 -21.41 -0.69
C SER A 68 10.29 -21.82 0.56
N VAL A 69 10.30 -20.98 1.60
CA VAL A 69 10.94 -21.33 2.89
C VAL A 69 10.28 -22.57 3.51
N THR A 70 8.95 -22.64 3.50
CA THR A 70 8.21 -23.78 4.04
C THR A 70 8.51 -25.08 3.29
N SER A 71 8.58 -25.03 1.96
CA SER A 71 8.96 -26.18 1.13
C SER A 71 10.40 -26.62 1.39
N ASN A 72 11.34 -25.68 1.54
CA ASN A 72 12.73 -26.04 1.86
C ASN A 72 12.84 -26.68 3.25
N LEU A 73 12.08 -26.17 4.22
CA LEU A 73 12.08 -26.70 5.58
C LEU A 73 11.52 -28.13 5.64
N SER A 74 10.48 -28.45 4.87
CA SER A 74 9.95 -29.81 4.82
C SER A 74 10.97 -30.82 4.30
N VAL A 75 11.73 -30.45 3.26
CA VAL A 75 12.83 -31.27 2.73
C VAL A 75 13.93 -31.47 3.77
N VAL A 76 14.32 -30.41 4.48
CA VAL A 76 15.33 -30.51 5.55
C VAL A 76 14.83 -31.43 6.67
N ASN A 77 13.57 -31.32 7.07
CA ASN A 77 12.97 -32.18 8.11
C ASN A 77 12.95 -33.66 7.68
N GLU A 78 12.64 -33.94 6.42
CA GLU A 78 12.68 -35.30 5.88
C GLU A 78 14.12 -35.86 5.92
N ASN A 79 15.10 -35.07 5.50
CA ASN A 79 16.51 -35.48 5.52
C ASN A 79 17.02 -35.74 6.94
N ILE A 80 16.67 -34.89 7.90
CA ILE A 80 17.00 -35.09 9.32
C ILE A 80 16.38 -36.39 9.83
N SER A 81 15.11 -36.64 9.51
CA SER A 81 14.41 -37.86 9.92
C SER A 81 15.08 -39.11 9.37
N ARG A 82 15.51 -39.08 8.10
CA ARG A 82 16.27 -40.17 7.46
C ARG A 82 17.62 -40.40 8.14
N LEU A 83 18.37 -39.34 8.43
CA LEU A 83 19.66 -39.41 9.13
C LEU A 83 19.51 -39.99 10.53
N PHE A 84 18.50 -39.53 11.28
CA PHE A 84 18.24 -40.02 12.64
C PHE A 84 17.96 -41.52 12.64
N ASN A 85 17.10 -41.99 11.73
CA ASN A 85 16.80 -43.41 11.57
C ASN A 85 18.05 -44.24 11.20
N TYR A 86 18.90 -43.71 10.32
CA TYR A 86 20.16 -44.37 9.96
C TYR A 86 21.08 -44.54 11.16
N VAL A 87 21.31 -43.46 11.94
CA VAL A 87 22.18 -43.49 13.13
C VAL A 87 21.61 -44.47 14.16
N LYS A 88 20.30 -44.43 14.42
CA LYS A 88 19.64 -45.37 15.34
C LYS A 88 19.91 -46.83 14.95
N SER A 89 19.78 -47.17 13.66
CA SER A 89 20.02 -48.52 13.15
C SER A 89 21.45 -49.03 13.31
N LYS A 90 22.42 -48.12 13.49
CA LYS A 90 23.83 -48.43 13.71
C LYS A 90 24.21 -48.59 15.18
N LEU A 91 23.43 -48.00 16.10
CA LEU A 91 23.66 -48.08 17.55
C LEU A 91 22.97 -49.29 18.19
N GLU A 92 21.89 -49.80 17.59
CA GLU A 92 21.16 -50.99 18.05
C GLU A 92 21.74 -52.32 17.52
N LYS A 93 22.95 -52.30 16.94
CA LYS A 93 23.73 -53.47 16.50
C LYS A 93 25.00 -53.60 17.33
#